data_AF-A0A218Q6Y4-F1
#
_entry.id   AF-A0A218Q6Y4-F1
#
_cell.length_a   1.000
_cell.length_b   1.000
_cell.length_c   1.000
_cell.angle_alpha   90.00
_cell.angle_beta   90.00
_cell.angle_gamma   90.00
#
_symmetry.space_group_name_H-M   'P 1'
#
loop_
_entity.id
_entity.type
_entity.pdbx_description
1 polymer ?
#
loop_
_entity_poly.entity_id
_entity_poly.type
_entity_poly.pdbx_seq_one_letter_code
_entity_poly.pdbx_strand_id
1 'polypeptide(L)'
;MKSPILATAVFLTTISLTTTAQAANFEHVRQLLATKQCQNCDLSNAGLVMADLSGADLSGANLTNANLSRANLSGADLRGANLSGAGLFGVNLSQAKLSGANLLGADLRNTYLANTEFNGASLDGVNFQGAVGIPMQIATPEEFYALGVAEAQKGNQKQAINYFDQAIASQPEYAGAYLARGVARYQIFDRAGAFQDAQIAEKMFTAQENEPGIQTAAAFMKELQTPYSEKVSTGNPSFFDFVGSLGSVLLQFLPF
;
A
#
# COMPACT_ATOMS: atom_id res chain seq x y z
N MET A 1 55.85 -6.33 67.08
CA MET A 1 55.43 -7.26 66.01
C MET A 1 53.95 -7.60 66.19
N LYS A 2 53.08 -7.17 65.27
CA LYS A 2 51.88 -7.89 64.75
C LYS A 2 51.09 -6.91 63.85
N SER A 3 50.94 -7.30 62.59
CA SER A 3 50.46 -6.53 61.43
C SER A 3 48.93 -6.28 61.43
N PRO A 4 48.44 -5.27 60.67
CA PRO A 4 47.01 -5.11 60.41
C PRO A 4 46.59 -5.97 59.21
N ILE A 5 45.39 -6.57 59.27
CA ILE A 5 44.77 -7.30 58.16
C ILE A 5 43.86 -6.31 57.41
N LEU A 6 44.20 -6.04 56.15
CA LEU A 6 43.32 -5.34 55.20
C LEU A 6 42.15 -6.26 54.85
N ALA A 7 40.92 -5.82 55.14
CA ALA A 7 39.71 -6.43 54.61
C ALA A 7 39.32 -5.69 53.32
N THR A 8 39.61 -6.31 52.17
CA THR A 8 39.15 -5.87 50.85
C THR A 8 37.67 -6.23 50.68
N ALA A 9 36.80 -5.22 50.69
CA ALA A 9 35.39 -5.39 50.35
C ALA A 9 35.24 -5.50 48.83
N VAL A 10 34.85 -6.67 48.34
CA VAL A 10 34.49 -6.89 46.94
C VAL A 10 33.09 -6.35 46.71
N PHE A 11 32.98 -5.28 45.92
CA PHE A 11 31.71 -4.77 45.43
C PHE A 11 31.22 -5.67 44.29
N LEU A 12 30.29 -6.59 44.56
CA LEU A 12 29.56 -7.29 43.51
C LEU A 12 28.49 -6.34 42.95
N THR A 13 28.78 -5.73 41.81
CA THR A 13 27.76 -5.05 41.00
C THR A 13 26.95 -6.10 40.26
N THR A 14 25.72 -6.34 40.72
CA THR A 14 24.76 -7.14 39.96
C THR A 14 24.31 -6.34 38.74
N ILE A 15 24.81 -6.72 37.56
CA ILE A 15 24.29 -6.20 36.29
C ILE A 15 22.93 -6.87 36.05
N SER A 16 21.85 -6.14 36.32
CA SER A 16 20.50 -6.57 35.96
C SER A 16 20.26 -6.34 34.47
N LEU A 17 20.66 -7.30 33.63
CA LEU A 17 20.16 -7.40 32.25
C LEU A 17 18.76 -8.03 32.30
N THR A 18 17.72 -7.21 32.38
CA THR A 18 16.34 -7.67 32.16
C THR A 18 15.67 -6.85 31.05
N THR A 19 16.21 -6.93 29.84
CA THR A 19 15.35 -6.76 28.67
C THR A 19 14.54 -8.05 28.54
N THR A 20 13.45 -8.16 29.30
CA THR A 20 12.45 -9.17 28.97
C THR A 20 11.85 -8.72 27.64
N ALA A 21 12.13 -9.47 26.57
CA ALA A 21 11.25 -9.43 25.41
C ALA A 21 9.87 -9.81 25.95
N GLN A 22 8.95 -8.85 26.06
CA GLN A 22 7.60 -9.14 26.55
C GLN A 22 6.96 -10.14 25.59
N ALA A 23 6.88 -11.39 26.01
CA ALA A 23 6.18 -12.43 25.29
C ALA A 23 4.68 -12.05 25.23
N ALA A 24 4.04 -12.36 24.11
CA ALA A 24 2.62 -12.11 23.92
C ALA A 24 1.77 -12.71 25.06
N ASN A 25 0.66 -12.05 25.39
CA ASN A 25 -0.27 -12.55 26.40
C ASN A 25 -1.02 -13.79 25.88
N PHE A 26 -0.54 -14.97 26.27
CA PHE A 26 -1.08 -16.25 25.78
C PHE A 26 -2.54 -16.49 26.16
N GLU A 27 -3.03 -15.97 27.30
CA GLU A 27 -4.43 -16.14 27.68
C GLU A 27 -5.35 -15.34 26.76
N HIS A 28 -5.00 -14.10 26.43
CA HIS A 28 -5.76 -13.30 25.47
C HIS A 28 -5.68 -13.86 24.04
N VAL A 29 -4.51 -14.35 23.62
CA VAL A 29 -4.38 -15.03 22.32
C VAL A 29 -5.28 -16.27 22.29
N ARG A 30 -5.28 -17.09 23.33
CA ARG A 30 -6.14 -18.28 23.41
C ARG A 30 -7.62 -17.90 23.39
N GLN A 31 -8.00 -16.87 24.15
CA GLN A 31 -9.37 -16.34 24.17
C GLN A 31 -9.81 -15.89 22.77
N LEU A 32 -9.01 -15.06 22.10
CA LEU A 32 -9.29 -14.58 20.75
C LEU A 32 -9.46 -15.74 19.76
N LEU A 33 -8.52 -16.69 19.76
CA LEU A 33 -8.55 -17.79 18.80
C LEU A 33 -9.74 -18.72 19.02
N ALA A 34 -10.11 -18.98 20.28
CA ALA A 34 -11.22 -19.85 20.64
C ALA A 34 -12.60 -19.21 20.47
N THR A 35 -12.73 -17.91 20.77
CA THR A 35 -14.04 -17.25 20.92
C THR A 35 -14.31 -16.15 19.90
N LYS A 36 -13.27 -15.63 19.24
CA LYS A 36 -13.31 -14.39 18.45
C LYS A 36 -13.72 -13.14 19.26
N GLN A 37 -13.69 -13.20 20.58
CA GLN A 37 -14.03 -12.10 21.48
C GLN A 37 -12.79 -11.66 22.26
N CYS A 38 -12.31 -10.43 22.02
CA CYS A 38 -11.15 -9.89 22.72
C CYS A 38 -11.19 -8.36 22.81
N GLN A 39 -12.30 -7.81 23.30
CA GLN A 39 -12.43 -6.37 23.55
C GLN A 39 -11.38 -5.94 24.59
N ASN A 40 -10.64 -4.88 24.30
CA ASN A 40 -9.59 -4.32 25.16
C ASN A 40 -8.50 -5.33 25.56
N CYS A 41 -8.36 -6.45 24.84
CA CYS A 41 -7.30 -7.40 25.11
C CYS A 41 -5.93 -6.79 24.84
N ASP A 42 -4.95 -7.16 25.66
CA ASP A 42 -3.55 -7.02 25.31
C ASP A 42 -3.11 -8.18 24.41
N LEU A 43 -2.89 -7.87 23.14
CA LEU A 43 -2.39 -8.76 22.08
C LEU A 43 -1.08 -8.18 21.49
N SER A 44 -0.40 -7.32 22.24
CA SER A 44 0.85 -6.72 21.78
C SER A 44 1.89 -7.81 21.51
N ASN A 45 2.64 -7.65 20.42
CA ASN A 45 3.63 -8.61 19.94
C ASN A 45 3.08 -10.02 19.63
N ALA A 46 1.76 -10.20 19.54
CA ALA A 46 1.16 -11.51 19.26
C ALA A 46 1.51 -12.01 17.86
N GLY A 47 1.83 -13.31 17.76
CA GLY A 47 1.97 -14.02 16.49
C GLY A 47 0.63 -14.59 16.05
N LEU A 48 -0.05 -13.90 15.13
CA LEU A 48 -1.38 -14.23 14.60
C LEU A 48 -1.35 -14.45 13.08
N VAL A 49 -0.19 -14.85 12.55
CA VAL A 49 0.02 -15.12 11.12
C VAL A 49 -0.98 -16.17 10.63
N MET A 50 -1.66 -15.87 9.52
CA MET A 50 -2.68 -16.73 8.91
C MET A 50 -3.86 -17.10 9.83
N ALA A 51 -4.04 -16.42 10.97
CA ALA A 51 -5.17 -16.69 11.84
C ALA A 51 -6.49 -16.33 11.15
N ASP A 52 -7.50 -17.19 11.27
CA ASP A 52 -8.86 -16.79 10.94
C ASP A 52 -9.44 -16.00 12.12
N LEU A 53 -9.63 -14.71 11.92
CA LEU A 53 -10.19 -13.75 12.87
C LEU A 53 -11.39 -13.03 12.24
N SER A 54 -12.05 -13.66 11.26
CA SER A 54 -13.23 -13.09 10.61
C SER A 54 -14.34 -12.84 11.63
N GLY A 55 -14.94 -11.65 11.55
CA GLY A 55 -15.99 -11.20 12.48
C GLY A 55 -15.55 -11.06 13.93
N ALA A 56 -14.25 -11.13 14.25
CA ALA A 56 -13.78 -11.01 15.62
C ALA A 56 -14.04 -9.62 16.19
N ASP A 57 -14.40 -9.55 17.46
CA ASP A 57 -14.47 -8.30 18.20
C ASP A 57 -13.14 -8.06 18.90
N LEU A 58 -12.38 -7.13 18.33
CA LEU A 58 -11.08 -6.63 18.76
C LEU A 58 -11.19 -5.13 19.13
N SER A 59 -12.39 -4.64 19.44
CA SER A 59 -12.60 -3.24 19.78
C SER A 59 -11.75 -2.83 20.99
N GLY A 60 -11.01 -1.74 20.85
CA GLY A 60 -10.06 -1.25 21.86
C GLY A 60 -8.86 -2.15 22.14
N ALA A 61 -8.66 -3.24 21.41
CA ALA A 61 -7.54 -4.16 21.66
C ALA A 61 -6.18 -3.49 21.38
N ASN A 62 -5.18 -3.86 22.16
CA ASN A 62 -3.79 -3.49 21.92
C ASN A 62 -3.12 -4.55 21.03
N LEU A 63 -2.91 -4.25 19.76
CA LEU A 63 -2.24 -5.08 18.74
C LEU A 63 -0.89 -4.48 18.33
N THR A 64 -0.30 -3.63 19.18
CA THR A 64 1.01 -3.00 18.91
C THR A 64 2.05 -4.05 18.56
N ASN A 65 2.73 -3.89 17.42
CA ASN A 65 3.73 -4.81 16.88
C ASN A 65 3.26 -6.27 16.70
N ALA A 66 1.94 -6.54 16.70
CA ALA A 66 1.44 -7.87 16.42
C ALA A 66 1.74 -8.26 14.96
N ASN A 67 2.08 -9.52 14.73
CA ASN A 67 2.24 -10.05 13.39
C ASN A 67 0.96 -10.77 12.96
N LEU A 68 0.15 -10.07 12.17
CA LEU A 68 -1.13 -10.52 11.62
C LEU A 68 -0.98 -10.96 10.16
N SER A 69 0.23 -11.10 9.62
CA SER A 69 0.45 -11.34 8.19
C SER A 69 -0.44 -12.47 7.65
N ARG A 70 -1.17 -12.17 6.57
CA ARG A 70 -2.12 -13.08 5.90
C ARG A 70 -3.29 -13.58 6.75
N ALA A 71 -3.55 -12.98 7.91
CA ALA A 71 -4.75 -13.27 8.69
C ALA A 71 -6.03 -12.87 7.92
N ASN A 72 -7.13 -13.52 8.26
CA ASN A 72 -8.45 -13.12 7.81
C ASN A 72 -9.11 -12.29 8.91
N LEU A 73 -9.23 -10.97 8.72
CA LEU A 73 -9.94 -10.04 9.60
C LEU A 73 -11.22 -9.49 8.93
N SER A 74 -11.75 -10.21 7.94
CA SER A 74 -12.95 -9.75 7.23
C SER A 74 -14.13 -9.58 8.21
N GLY A 75 -14.79 -8.42 8.14
CA GLY A 75 -15.89 -8.08 9.04
C GLY A 75 -15.52 -7.90 10.52
N ALA A 76 -14.24 -7.92 10.90
CA ALA A 76 -13.81 -7.76 12.28
C ALA A 76 -14.09 -6.33 12.80
N ASP A 77 -14.40 -6.22 14.08
CA ASP A 77 -14.53 -4.94 14.78
C ASP A 77 -13.20 -4.57 15.44
N LEU A 78 -12.53 -3.55 14.91
CA LEU A 78 -11.24 -3.03 15.36
C LEU A 78 -11.38 -1.57 15.82
N ARG A 79 -12.61 -1.12 16.15
CA ARG A 79 -12.85 0.27 16.55
C ARG A 79 -12.01 0.64 17.76
N GLY A 80 -11.25 1.73 17.66
CA GLY A 80 -10.35 2.19 18.71
C GLY A 80 -9.16 1.27 19.02
N ALA A 81 -8.92 0.21 18.23
CA ALA A 81 -7.78 -0.68 18.45
C ALA A 81 -6.45 0.03 18.16
N ASN A 82 -5.39 -0.35 18.88
CA ASN A 82 -4.04 0.13 18.63
C ASN A 82 -3.24 -0.90 17.81
N LEU A 83 -3.04 -0.64 16.53
CA LEU A 83 -2.32 -1.46 15.55
C LEU A 83 -0.95 -0.86 15.19
N SER A 84 -0.40 0.05 16.02
CA SER A 84 0.87 0.70 15.69
C SER A 84 1.99 -0.32 15.48
N GLY A 85 2.72 -0.18 14.36
CA GLY A 85 3.78 -1.10 13.95
C GLY A 85 3.33 -2.54 13.66
N ALA A 86 2.03 -2.82 13.58
CA ALA A 86 1.54 -4.17 13.29
C ALA A 86 1.91 -4.61 11.86
N GLY A 87 2.31 -5.87 11.72
CA GLY A 87 2.54 -6.50 10.43
C GLY A 87 1.22 -7.01 9.83
N LEU A 88 0.64 -6.26 8.88
CA LEU A 88 -0.63 -6.56 8.24
C LEU A 88 -0.48 -7.03 6.78
N PHE A 89 0.72 -7.47 6.38
CA PHE A 89 0.99 -7.89 5.01
C PHE A 89 0.00 -8.97 4.55
N GLY A 90 -0.71 -8.73 3.45
CA GLY A 90 -1.62 -9.71 2.85
C GLY A 90 -2.90 -9.99 3.64
N VAL A 91 -3.23 -9.18 4.66
CA VAL A 91 -4.42 -9.39 5.49
C VAL A 91 -5.70 -9.08 4.71
N ASN A 92 -6.72 -9.89 4.92
CA ASN A 92 -8.07 -9.56 4.48
C ASN A 92 -8.78 -8.70 5.53
N LEU A 93 -8.91 -7.40 5.28
CA LEU A 93 -9.64 -6.43 6.12
C LEU A 93 -11.00 -6.04 5.51
N SER A 94 -11.47 -6.76 4.49
CA SER A 94 -12.72 -6.42 3.80
C SER A 94 -13.88 -6.34 4.79
N GLN A 95 -14.66 -5.25 4.76
CA GLN A 95 -15.76 -4.98 5.69
C GLN A 95 -15.36 -4.81 7.17
N ALA A 96 -14.07 -4.74 7.50
CA ALA A 96 -13.62 -4.49 8.87
C ALA A 96 -13.89 -3.03 9.30
N LYS A 97 -14.10 -2.84 10.60
CA LYS A 97 -14.39 -1.53 11.20
C LYS A 97 -13.17 -1.01 11.97
N LEU A 98 -12.45 -0.05 11.41
CA LEU A 98 -11.27 0.57 12.03
C LEU A 98 -11.51 2.01 12.48
N SER A 99 -12.77 2.42 12.70
CA SER A 99 -13.05 3.78 13.15
C SER A 99 -12.31 4.10 14.45
N GLY A 100 -11.52 5.17 14.46
CA GLY A 100 -10.68 5.58 15.60
C GLY A 100 -9.47 4.69 15.88
N ALA A 101 -9.14 3.71 15.04
CA ALA A 101 -7.98 2.85 15.24
C ALA A 101 -6.65 3.58 14.97
N ASN A 102 -5.58 3.19 15.67
CA ASN A 102 -4.24 3.72 15.43
C ASN A 102 -3.43 2.74 14.56
N LEU A 103 -3.14 3.09 13.30
CA LEU A 103 -2.32 2.28 12.39
C LEU A 103 -0.95 2.90 12.10
N LEU A 104 -0.45 3.78 12.98
CA LEU A 104 0.86 4.43 12.81
C LEU A 104 1.96 3.40 12.45
N GLY A 105 2.55 3.57 11.27
CA GLY A 105 3.63 2.70 10.77
C GLY A 105 3.24 1.24 10.50
N ALA A 106 1.95 0.92 10.41
CA ALA A 106 1.50 -0.43 10.10
C ALA A 106 1.77 -0.80 8.62
N ASP A 107 2.12 -2.06 8.38
CA ASP A 107 2.42 -2.57 7.04
C ASP A 107 1.17 -3.17 6.38
N LEU A 108 0.44 -2.36 5.60
CA LEU A 108 -0.79 -2.77 4.89
C LEU A 108 -0.52 -3.25 3.45
N ARG A 109 0.71 -3.63 3.11
CA ARG A 109 1.02 -4.11 1.76
C ARG A 109 0.21 -5.35 1.40
N ASN A 110 -0.28 -5.39 0.16
CA ASN A 110 -1.10 -6.49 -0.38
C ASN A 110 -2.36 -6.82 0.43
N THR A 111 -2.88 -5.89 1.23
CA THR A 111 -4.12 -6.10 1.99
C THR A 111 -5.36 -6.01 1.09
N TYR A 112 -6.48 -6.57 1.56
CA TYR A 112 -7.79 -6.40 0.94
C TYR A 112 -8.64 -5.47 1.81
N LEU A 113 -9.01 -4.30 1.27
CA LEU A 113 -9.62 -3.18 2.00
C LEU A 113 -11.03 -2.83 1.52
N ALA A 114 -11.65 -3.71 0.72
CA ALA A 114 -12.96 -3.47 0.16
C ALA A 114 -13.99 -3.25 1.28
N ASN A 115 -14.65 -2.09 1.27
CA ASN A 115 -15.65 -1.67 2.26
C ASN A 115 -15.11 -1.59 3.71
N THR A 116 -13.80 -1.39 3.90
CA THR A 116 -13.22 -1.17 5.23
C THR A 116 -13.51 0.27 5.71
N GLU A 117 -13.91 0.43 6.97
CA GLU A 117 -14.21 1.74 7.56
C GLU A 117 -12.99 2.31 8.30
N PHE A 118 -12.56 3.53 7.95
CA PHE A 118 -11.38 4.19 8.54
C PHE A 118 -11.71 5.53 9.22
N ASN A 119 -12.97 5.81 9.56
CA ASN A 119 -13.37 7.12 10.11
C ASN A 119 -12.56 7.48 11.36
N GLY A 120 -11.73 8.52 11.28
CA GLY A 120 -10.87 8.95 12.40
C GLY A 120 -9.71 8.01 12.72
N ALA A 121 -9.38 7.05 11.86
CA ALA A 121 -8.19 6.21 12.02
C ALA A 121 -6.91 7.02 11.74
N SER A 122 -5.85 6.77 12.49
CA SER A 122 -4.52 7.32 12.19
C SER A 122 -3.80 6.43 11.18
N LEU A 123 -3.44 7.00 10.03
CA LEU A 123 -2.80 6.30 8.91
C LEU A 123 -1.37 6.79 8.62
N ASP A 124 -0.80 7.57 9.54
CA ASP A 124 0.54 8.15 9.38
C ASP A 124 1.58 7.04 9.16
N GLY A 125 2.33 7.14 8.07
CA GLY A 125 3.38 6.17 7.72
C GLY A 125 2.87 4.77 7.33
N VAL A 126 1.57 4.61 7.02
CA VAL A 126 1.03 3.35 6.50
C VAL A 126 1.51 3.10 5.07
N ASN A 127 1.84 1.85 4.77
CA ASN A 127 2.21 1.41 3.42
C ASN A 127 1.07 0.64 2.75
N PHE A 128 0.45 1.21 1.71
CA PHE A 128 -0.64 0.60 0.93
C PHE A 128 -0.18 -0.14 -0.33
N GLN A 129 1.12 -0.34 -0.55
CA GLN A 129 1.62 -0.90 -1.80
C GLN A 129 1.02 -2.29 -2.08
N GLY A 130 0.35 -2.42 -3.24
CA GLY A 130 -0.33 -3.64 -3.65
C GLY A 130 -1.66 -3.91 -2.94
N ALA A 131 -2.11 -3.05 -2.02
CA ALA A 131 -3.42 -3.18 -1.38
C ALA A 131 -4.56 -3.01 -2.39
N VAL A 132 -5.60 -3.83 -2.28
CA VAL A 132 -6.74 -3.85 -3.19
C VAL A 132 -7.95 -3.24 -2.50
N GLY A 133 -8.69 -2.39 -3.22
CA GLY A 133 -9.94 -1.81 -2.71
C GLY A 133 -9.73 -0.74 -1.65
N ILE A 134 -8.61 0.00 -1.70
CA ILE A 134 -8.33 1.14 -0.83
C ILE A 134 -9.52 2.13 -0.91
N PRO A 135 -10.16 2.49 0.21
CA PRO A 135 -11.24 3.47 0.22
C PRO A 135 -10.78 4.84 -0.29
N MET A 136 -11.63 5.50 -1.08
CA MET A 136 -11.34 6.80 -1.70
C MET A 136 -11.09 7.92 -0.67
N GLN A 137 -11.52 7.74 0.58
CA GLN A 137 -11.40 8.74 1.63
C GLN A 137 -10.03 8.75 2.31
N ILE A 138 -9.19 7.74 2.06
CA ILE A 138 -7.93 7.54 2.80
C ILE A 138 -6.67 7.64 1.95
N ALA A 139 -6.82 7.94 0.66
CA ALA A 139 -5.69 8.16 -0.24
C ALA A 139 -6.03 9.27 -1.25
N THR A 140 -5.04 10.07 -1.60
CA THR A 140 -5.19 11.16 -2.58
C THR A 140 -5.13 10.63 -4.02
N PRO A 141 -5.63 11.38 -5.02
CA PRO A 141 -5.45 11.02 -6.42
C PRO A 141 -3.98 10.77 -6.79
N GLU A 142 -3.06 11.56 -6.25
CA GLU A 142 -1.61 11.46 -6.48
C GLU A 142 -1.02 10.18 -5.88
N GLU A 143 -1.48 9.79 -4.69
CA GLU A 143 -1.09 8.53 -4.07
C GLU A 143 -1.58 7.33 -4.88
N PHE A 144 -2.83 7.36 -5.35
CA PHE A 144 -3.34 6.35 -6.27
C PHE A 144 -2.54 6.30 -7.56
N TYR A 145 -2.22 7.45 -8.14
CA TYR A 145 -1.38 7.51 -9.33
C TYR A 145 0.00 6.88 -9.08
N ALA A 146 0.68 7.24 -7.98
CA ALA A 146 1.98 6.68 -7.60
C ALA A 146 1.93 5.17 -7.37
N LEU A 147 0.88 4.66 -6.72
CA LEU A 147 0.64 3.22 -6.56
C LEU A 147 0.45 2.54 -7.93
N GLY A 148 -0.30 3.17 -8.83
CA GLY A 148 -0.50 2.71 -10.21
C GLY A 148 0.82 2.58 -10.97
N VAL A 149 1.66 3.63 -10.92
CA VAL A 149 3.00 3.62 -11.54
C VAL A 149 3.87 2.51 -10.95
N ALA A 150 3.88 2.35 -9.63
CA ALA A 150 4.67 1.33 -8.95
C ALA A 150 4.26 -0.10 -9.36
N GLU A 151 2.97 -0.36 -9.54
CA GLU A 151 2.49 -1.67 -10.02
C GLU A 151 2.75 -1.89 -11.51
N ALA A 152 2.60 -0.86 -12.34
CA ALA A 152 2.92 -0.95 -13.76
C ALA A 152 4.41 -1.26 -13.99
N GLN A 153 5.31 -0.69 -13.18
CA GLN A 153 6.76 -0.99 -13.24
C GLN A 153 7.09 -2.44 -12.85
N LYS A 154 6.26 -3.06 -12.01
CA LYS A 154 6.37 -4.49 -11.66
C LYS A 154 5.77 -5.41 -12.74
N GLY A 155 5.15 -4.86 -13.78
CA GLY A 155 4.40 -5.61 -14.78
C GLY A 155 2.97 -5.96 -14.36
N ASN A 156 2.50 -5.46 -13.21
CA ASN A 156 1.17 -5.73 -12.66
C ASN A 156 0.10 -4.79 -13.27
N GLN A 157 -0.04 -4.82 -14.59
CA GLN A 157 -0.84 -3.84 -15.34
C GLN A 157 -2.32 -3.80 -14.93
N LYS A 158 -2.91 -4.94 -14.58
CA LYS A 158 -4.30 -4.98 -14.10
C LYS A 158 -4.48 -4.18 -12.81
N GLN A 159 -3.55 -4.33 -11.87
CA GLN A 159 -3.60 -3.59 -10.61
C GLN A 159 -3.25 -2.12 -10.81
N ALA A 160 -2.31 -1.82 -11.70
CA ALA A 160 -2.01 -0.45 -12.09
C ALA A 160 -3.25 0.27 -12.63
N ILE A 161 -4.00 -0.37 -13.53
CA ILE A 161 -5.26 0.16 -14.08
C ILE A 161 -6.27 0.43 -12.96
N ASN A 162 -6.44 -0.48 -11.99
CA ASN A 162 -7.34 -0.26 -10.86
C ASN A 162 -6.96 0.99 -10.06
N TYR A 163 -5.66 1.22 -9.81
CA TYR A 163 -5.22 2.42 -9.11
C TYR A 163 -5.42 3.69 -9.94
N PHE A 164 -5.14 3.64 -11.25
CA PHE A 164 -5.44 4.79 -12.12
C PHE A 164 -6.93 5.09 -12.20
N ASP A 165 -7.79 4.07 -12.19
CA ASP A 165 -9.24 4.23 -12.10
C ASP A 165 -9.65 4.93 -10.79
N GLN A 166 -9.01 4.60 -9.67
CA GLN A 166 -9.23 5.29 -8.39
C GLN A 166 -8.73 6.73 -8.43
N ALA A 167 -7.56 7.00 -9.02
CA ALA A 167 -7.06 8.36 -9.20
C ALA A 167 -8.05 9.21 -10.02
N ILE A 168 -8.54 8.67 -11.13
CA ILE A 168 -9.50 9.34 -12.03
C ILE A 168 -10.87 9.53 -11.36
N ALA A 169 -11.34 8.55 -10.59
CA ALA A 169 -12.59 8.68 -9.85
C ALA A 169 -12.52 9.76 -8.76
N SER A 170 -11.33 9.98 -8.18
CA SER A 170 -11.08 11.02 -7.17
C SER A 170 -10.92 12.39 -7.81
N GLN A 171 -10.22 12.45 -8.94
CA GLN A 171 -9.97 13.67 -9.70
C GLN A 171 -10.18 13.41 -11.21
N PRO A 172 -11.40 13.68 -11.74
CA PRO A 172 -11.72 13.41 -13.14
C PRO A 172 -10.88 14.18 -14.17
N GLU A 173 -10.23 15.28 -13.77
CA GLU A 173 -9.37 16.11 -14.62
C GLU A 173 -7.88 15.71 -14.54
N TYR A 174 -7.56 14.55 -13.94
CA TYR A 174 -6.18 14.08 -13.79
C TYR A 174 -5.65 13.48 -15.10
N ALA A 175 -5.26 14.35 -16.03
CA ALA A 175 -4.75 13.98 -17.37
C ALA A 175 -3.65 12.91 -17.36
N GLY A 176 -2.69 13.03 -16.43
CA GLY A 176 -1.61 12.05 -16.24
C GLY A 176 -2.14 10.64 -15.95
N ALA A 177 -3.16 10.52 -15.10
CA ALA A 177 -3.77 9.23 -14.76
C ALA A 177 -4.44 8.56 -15.97
N TYR A 178 -5.10 9.32 -16.85
CA TYR A 178 -5.62 8.78 -18.12
C TYR A 178 -4.49 8.26 -19.00
N LEU A 179 -3.46 9.08 -19.26
CA LEU A 179 -2.36 8.66 -20.12
C LEU A 179 -1.65 7.42 -19.57
N ALA A 180 -1.41 7.38 -18.26
CA ALA A 180 -0.82 6.24 -17.57
C ALA A 180 -1.69 4.97 -17.65
N ARG A 181 -3.01 5.11 -17.46
CA ARG A 181 -3.97 4.01 -17.67
C ARG A 181 -3.94 3.52 -19.10
N GLY A 182 -3.86 4.43 -20.07
CA GLY A 182 -3.74 4.08 -21.48
C GLY A 182 -2.47 3.27 -21.78
N VAL A 183 -1.34 3.68 -21.22
CA VAL A 183 -0.07 2.94 -21.29
C VAL A 183 -0.20 1.53 -20.70
N ALA A 184 -0.83 1.40 -19.51
CA ALA A 184 -1.04 0.10 -18.88
C ALA A 184 -2.01 -0.79 -19.70
N ARG A 185 -3.06 -0.21 -20.28
CA ARG A 185 -4.01 -0.90 -21.18
C ARG A 185 -3.34 -1.42 -22.44
N TYR A 186 -2.44 -0.62 -23.03
CA TYR A 186 -1.64 -1.04 -24.18
C TYR A 186 -0.82 -2.30 -23.87
N GLN A 187 -0.20 -2.37 -22.69
CA GLN A 187 0.60 -3.52 -22.27
C GLN A 187 -0.22 -4.80 -22.03
N ILE A 188 -1.55 -4.69 -21.86
CA ILE A 188 -2.47 -5.84 -21.83
C ILE A 188 -3.24 -6.02 -23.14
N PHE A 189 -2.74 -5.43 -24.24
CA PHE A 189 -3.29 -5.48 -25.59
C PHE A 189 -4.66 -4.83 -25.79
N ASP A 190 -5.11 -4.01 -24.84
CA ASP A 190 -6.30 -3.16 -25.01
C ASP A 190 -5.94 -1.86 -25.75
N ARG A 191 -5.70 -1.97 -27.06
CA ARG A 191 -5.37 -0.82 -27.91
C ARG A 191 -6.51 0.19 -28.02
N ALA A 192 -7.76 -0.27 -28.02
CA ALA A 192 -8.92 0.60 -28.15
C ALA A 192 -9.10 1.46 -26.90
N GLY A 193 -9.05 0.85 -25.72
CA GLY A 193 -9.09 1.58 -24.45
C GLY A 193 -7.88 2.47 -24.24
N ALA A 194 -6.68 2.03 -24.66
CA ALA A 194 -5.48 2.86 -24.62
C ALA A 194 -5.61 4.12 -25.48
N PHE A 195 -6.19 4.00 -26.68
CA PHE A 195 -6.36 5.13 -27.60
C PHE A 195 -7.39 6.12 -27.07
N GLN A 196 -8.49 5.64 -26.48
CA GLN A 196 -9.49 6.49 -25.82
C GLN A 196 -8.88 7.28 -24.67
N ASP A 197 -8.10 6.62 -23.81
CA ASP A 197 -7.43 7.26 -22.68
C ASP A 197 -6.42 8.32 -23.12
N ALA A 198 -5.65 8.03 -24.17
CA ALA A 198 -4.70 8.97 -24.75
C ALA A 198 -5.40 10.21 -25.35
N GLN A 199 -6.54 10.04 -26.02
CA GLN A 199 -7.34 11.16 -26.53
C GLN A 199 -7.91 12.04 -25.41
N ILE A 200 -8.37 11.43 -24.32
CA ILE A 200 -8.86 12.17 -23.16
C ILE A 200 -7.72 12.97 -22.53
N ALA A 201 -6.57 12.32 -22.31
CA ALA A 201 -5.40 12.96 -21.75
C ALA A 201 -4.89 14.13 -22.61
N GLU A 202 -4.78 13.99 -23.93
CA GLU A 202 -4.35 15.06 -24.83
C GLU A 202 -5.25 16.29 -24.73
N LYS A 203 -6.58 16.09 -24.73
CA LYS A 203 -7.56 17.18 -24.58
C LYS A 203 -7.39 17.90 -23.24
N MET A 204 -7.21 17.16 -22.15
CA MET A 204 -6.99 17.73 -20.83
C MET A 204 -5.66 18.47 -20.75
N PHE A 205 -4.57 17.92 -21.27
CA PHE A 205 -3.28 18.61 -21.32
C PHE A 205 -3.34 19.88 -22.15
N THR A 206 -4.11 19.89 -23.24
CA THR A 206 -4.37 21.10 -24.03
C THR A 206 -5.09 22.17 -23.19
N ALA A 207 -6.12 21.78 -22.45
CA ALA A 207 -6.84 22.69 -21.54
C ALA A 207 -5.96 23.19 -20.38
N GLN A 208 -4.93 22.43 -20.01
CA GLN A 208 -3.97 22.74 -18.94
C GLN A 208 -2.71 23.47 -19.45
N GLU A 209 -2.63 23.80 -20.74
CA GLU A 209 -1.45 24.39 -21.39
C GLU A 209 -0.16 23.57 -21.16
N ASN A 210 -0.29 22.24 -21.00
CA ASN A 210 0.80 21.32 -20.74
C ASN A 210 1.37 20.75 -22.04
N GLU A 211 2.19 21.54 -22.72
CA GLU A 211 2.85 21.16 -23.98
C GLU A 211 3.57 19.79 -23.95
N PRO A 212 4.39 19.46 -22.92
CA PRO A 212 4.99 18.12 -22.80
C PRO A 212 3.96 16.98 -22.78
N GLY A 213 2.86 17.17 -22.04
CA GLY A 213 1.77 16.20 -21.95
C GLY A 213 1.04 16.01 -23.27
N ILE A 214 0.75 17.11 -24.00
CA ILE A 214 0.15 17.07 -25.34
C ILE A 214 1.03 16.24 -26.28
N GLN A 215 2.33 16.55 -26.35
CA GLN A 215 3.27 15.86 -27.24
C GLN A 215 3.38 14.38 -26.92
N THR A 216 3.39 14.03 -25.63
CA THR A 216 3.50 12.64 -25.18
C THR A 216 2.23 11.85 -25.50
N ALA A 217 1.05 12.43 -25.27
CA ALA A 217 -0.22 11.81 -25.64
C ALA A 217 -0.35 11.63 -27.16
N ALA A 218 0.02 12.65 -27.96
CA ALA A 218 0.02 12.59 -29.42
C ALA A 218 0.98 11.52 -29.96
N ALA A 219 2.20 11.44 -29.42
CA ALA A 219 3.18 10.42 -29.78
C ALA A 219 2.64 9.02 -29.46
N PHE A 220 2.02 8.84 -28.28
CA PHE A 220 1.43 7.56 -27.90
C PHE A 220 0.25 7.16 -28.81
N MET A 221 -0.63 8.10 -29.17
CA MET A 221 -1.73 7.83 -30.11
C MET A 221 -1.22 7.40 -31.49
N LYS A 222 -0.18 8.05 -32.00
CA LYS A 222 0.46 7.66 -33.26
C LYS A 222 0.98 6.23 -33.18
N GLU A 223 1.55 5.83 -32.05
CA GLU A 223 2.03 4.47 -31.80
C GLU A 223 0.89 3.43 -31.71
N LEU A 224 -0.26 3.81 -31.20
CA LEU A 224 -1.41 2.90 -31.16
C LEU A 224 -1.95 2.57 -32.55
N GLN A 225 -1.73 3.47 -33.53
CA GLN A 225 -2.21 3.36 -34.90
C GLN A 225 -1.21 2.67 -35.86
N THR A 226 0.08 2.58 -35.51
CA THR A 226 1.10 1.94 -36.33
C THR A 226 0.86 0.42 -36.45
N PRO A 227 0.72 -0.12 -37.69
CA PRO A 227 0.65 -1.55 -37.92
C PRO A 227 1.97 -2.25 -37.55
N TYR A 228 1.90 -3.49 -37.06
CA TYR A 228 3.05 -4.26 -36.56
C TYR A 228 4.08 -4.69 -37.63
N SER A 229 4.09 -4.08 -38.82
CA SER A 229 4.78 -4.62 -40.01
C SER A 229 6.01 -3.86 -40.51
N GLU A 230 6.43 -2.75 -39.90
CA GLU A 230 7.56 -1.98 -40.44
C GLU A 230 8.84 -2.13 -39.59
N LYS A 231 9.89 -2.64 -40.25
CA LYS A 231 11.27 -2.57 -39.77
C LYS A 231 11.61 -1.12 -39.45
N VAL A 232 11.89 -0.88 -38.18
CA VAL A 232 12.20 0.46 -37.68
C VAL A 232 13.57 0.90 -38.22
N SER A 233 13.58 2.06 -38.90
CA SER A 233 14.79 2.71 -39.42
C SER A 233 15.66 3.23 -38.27
N THR A 234 16.96 2.94 -38.33
CA THR A 234 17.97 3.09 -37.26
C THR A 234 18.51 4.52 -37.07
N GLY A 235 17.69 5.56 -37.30
CA GLY A 235 18.13 6.97 -37.22
C GLY A 235 17.32 7.87 -36.28
N ASN A 236 16.13 7.44 -35.89
CA ASN A 236 15.21 8.16 -34.99
C ASN A 236 14.80 7.21 -33.85
N PRO A 237 14.30 7.71 -32.70
CA PRO A 237 13.83 6.86 -31.59
C PRO A 237 12.93 5.75 -32.14
N SER A 238 13.36 4.51 -31.91
CA SER A 238 12.67 3.35 -32.44
C SER A 238 11.41 3.05 -31.63
N PHE A 239 10.49 2.28 -32.21
CA PHE A 239 9.36 1.73 -31.49
C PHE A 239 9.78 1.03 -30.18
N PHE A 240 10.91 0.31 -30.18
CA PHE A 240 11.43 -0.35 -28.99
C PHE A 240 11.93 0.64 -27.93
N ASP A 241 12.39 1.83 -28.33
CA ASP A 241 12.77 2.91 -27.40
C ASP A 241 11.53 3.53 -26.75
N PHE A 242 10.44 3.69 -27.51
CA PHE A 242 9.16 4.12 -26.94
C PHE A 242 8.57 3.08 -25.97
N VAL A 243 8.53 1.79 -26.37
CA VAL A 243 8.04 0.70 -25.51
C VAL A 243 8.89 0.52 -24.26
N GLY A 244 10.23 0.59 -24.39
CA GLY A 244 11.16 0.55 -23.27
C GLY A 244 11.07 1.78 -22.36
N SER A 245 10.62 2.92 -22.87
CA SER A 245 10.47 4.17 -22.12
C SER A 245 9.06 4.39 -21.54
N LEU A 246 8.11 3.47 -21.72
CA LEU A 246 6.77 3.58 -21.10
C LEU A 246 6.83 3.76 -19.58
N GLY A 247 7.83 3.17 -18.91
CA GLY A 247 8.08 3.41 -17.49
C GLY A 247 8.43 4.86 -17.17
N SER A 248 9.13 5.56 -18.06
CA SER A 248 9.46 6.98 -17.91
C SER A 248 8.23 7.88 -18.16
N VAL A 249 7.36 7.51 -19.10
CA VAL A 249 6.09 8.21 -19.35
C VAL A 249 5.21 8.20 -18.10
N LEU A 250 5.13 7.06 -17.41
CA LEU A 250 4.39 6.92 -16.16
C LEU A 250 4.93 7.82 -15.05
N LEU A 251 6.23 8.08 -15.01
CA LEU A 251 6.86 8.92 -13.98
C LEU A 251 6.70 10.42 -14.22
N GLN A 252 6.46 10.86 -15.47
CA GLN A 252 6.44 12.27 -15.85
C GLN A 252 5.36 13.11 -15.14
N PHE A 253 4.29 12.47 -14.68
CA PHE A 253 3.14 13.15 -14.08
C PHE A 253 3.01 12.90 -12.58
N LEU A 254 4.09 12.44 -11.94
CA LEU A 254 4.18 12.43 -10.49
C LEU A 254 4.41 13.88 -10.00
N PRO A 255 3.61 14.35 -9.03
CA PRO A 255 3.90 15.59 -8.34
C PRO A 255 5.04 15.31 -7.35
N PHE A 256 6.26 15.70 -7.71
CA PHE A 256 7.41 15.64 -6.80
C PHE A 256 7.39 16.81 -5.80
#